data_AF-A0A350C911-F1
#
_entry.id   AF-A0A350C911-F1
#
_cell.length_a   1.000
_cell.length_b   1.000
_cell.length_c   1.000
_cell.angle_alpha   90.00
_cell.angle_beta   90.00
_cell.angle_gamma   90.00
#
_symmetry.space_group_name_H-M   'P 1'
#
loop_
_entity.id
_entity.type
_entity.pdbx_description
1 polymer ?
#
loop_
_entity_poly.entity_id
_entity_poly.type
_entity_poly.pdbx_seq_one_letter_code
_entity_poly.pdbx_strand_id
1 'polypeptide(L)'
;MIEFRVNPEKAADVYVLFNRSENGPLIDDEIVQTVIMPNARSFCRLQGSNSSGREFIQGETRSAFQKAFEQEMRLACEPLGIEIIQALITTIRPPEKIAEPVRRREIAKQEELQYKQQVLQQESEQKLAVEKAMVEQKQALVTAGRDVVKSTTKAEEEQQVALTLANQQLAVSQLKLDASLDEAMAIEA
;
A
#
# COMPACT_ATOMS: atom_id res chain seq x y z
N MET A 1 17.62 24.55 20.28
CA MET A 1 17.75 26.02 20.10
C MET A 1 16.70 26.66 20.98
N ILE A 2 17.10 27.62 21.82
CA ILE A 2 16.19 28.29 22.74
C ILE A 2 16.34 29.78 22.49
N GLU A 3 15.23 30.42 22.14
CA GLU A 3 15.10 31.86 21.97
C GLU A 3 14.37 32.43 23.18
N PHE A 4 14.94 33.45 23.79
CA PHE A 4 14.41 34.07 24.99
C PHE A 4 14.58 35.58 24.95
N ARG A 5 13.80 36.27 25.78
CA ARG A 5 13.88 37.71 26.02
C ARG A 5 13.73 37.95 27.52
N VAL A 6 14.38 39.00 28.02
CA VAL A 6 14.17 39.49 29.39
C VAL A 6 12.92 40.37 29.40
N ASN A 7 12.02 40.13 30.35
CA ASN A 7 10.84 40.97 30.54
C ASN A 7 11.29 42.40 30.93
N PRO A 8 10.91 43.44 30.17
CA PRO A 8 11.31 44.82 30.45
C PRO A 8 10.96 45.31 31.86
N GLU A 9 9.84 44.85 32.42
CA GLU A 9 9.38 45.27 33.75
C GLU A 9 10.23 44.68 34.87
N LYS A 10 10.81 43.48 34.66
CA LYS A 10 11.69 42.79 35.60
C LYS A 10 13.16 42.90 35.23
N ALA A 11 13.51 43.70 34.22
CA ALA A 11 14.86 43.75 33.68
C ALA A 11 15.90 44.19 34.72
N ALA A 12 15.54 45.11 35.61
CA ALA A 12 16.39 45.54 36.72
C ALA A 12 16.67 44.39 37.71
N ASP A 13 15.63 43.64 38.09
CA ASP A 13 15.76 42.50 39.00
C ASP A 13 16.61 41.39 38.39
N VAL A 14 16.36 41.07 37.11
CA VAL A 14 17.13 40.07 36.34
C VAL A 14 18.59 40.49 36.26
N TYR A 15 18.87 41.76 35.98
CA TYR A 15 20.24 42.27 35.94
C TYR A 15 20.92 42.13 37.31
N VAL A 16 20.25 42.45 38.42
CA VAL A 16 20.85 42.32 39.76
C VAL A 16 21.04 40.87 40.17
N LEU A 17 20.09 40.00 39.88
CA LEU A 17 20.11 38.58 40.28
C LEU A 17 21.16 37.76 39.52
N PHE A 18 21.31 38.05 38.23
CA PHE A 18 22.14 37.22 37.35
C PHE A 18 23.42 37.91 36.90
N ASN A 19 23.54 39.24 36.98
CA ASN A 19 24.82 39.86 36.62
C ASN A 19 25.87 39.61 37.69
N ARG A 20 27.03 39.13 37.27
CA ARG A 20 28.22 39.03 38.13
C ARG A 20 29.07 40.27 37.94
N SER A 21 29.77 40.69 39.01
CA SER A 21 30.65 41.86 39.02
C SER A 21 31.70 41.88 37.90
N GLU A 22 31.99 40.69 37.34
CA GLU A 22 33.02 40.43 36.35
C GLU A 22 32.49 40.45 34.90
N ASN A 23 31.16 40.37 34.67
CA ASN A 23 30.56 40.10 33.35
C ASN A 23 30.29 41.35 32.49
N GLY A 24 30.49 42.57 33.02
CA GLY A 24 30.17 43.79 32.28
C GLY A 24 28.67 43.88 31.92
N PRO A 25 28.29 44.48 30.77
CA PRO A 25 26.88 44.70 30.41
C PRO A 25 26.19 43.51 29.73
N LEU A 26 26.92 42.44 29.39
CA LEU A 26 26.39 41.26 28.69
C LEU A 26 26.05 40.17 29.71
N ILE A 27 24.75 39.96 29.93
CA ILE A 27 24.21 39.02 30.95
C ILE A 27 23.56 37.77 30.33
N ASP A 28 23.50 37.71 29.01
CA ASP A 28 22.85 36.66 28.24
C ASP A 28 23.47 35.29 28.49
N ASP A 29 24.81 35.19 28.47
CA ASP A 29 25.52 33.94 28.76
C ASP A 29 25.24 33.42 30.18
N GLU A 30 25.16 34.33 31.15
CA GLU A 30 24.93 33.98 32.54
C GLU A 30 23.49 33.49 32.76
N ILE A 31 22.51 34.15 32.12
CA ILE A 31 21.11 33.68 32.10
C ILE A 31 21.02 32.27 31.48
N VAL A 32 21.76 32.04 30.40
CA VAL A 32 21.80 30.72 29.75
C VAL A 32 22.38 29.66 30.70
N GLN A 33 23.48 29.96 31.38
CA GLN A 33 24.16 29.00 32.24
C GLN A 33 23.45 28.73 33.57
N THR A 34 22.82 29.75 34.15
CA THR A 34 22.22 29.67 35.50
C THR A 34 20.75 29.31 35.49
N VAL A 35 20.01 29.68 34.44
CA VAL A 35 18.56 29.47 34.37
C VAL A 35 18.20 28.48 33.27
N ILE A 36 18.55 28.79 32.02
CA ILE A 36 18.04 28.04 30.87
C ILE A 36 18.59 26.61 30.84
N MET A 37 19.91 26.45 30.93
CA MET A 37 20.55 25.14 30.85
C MET A 37 20.18 24.22 32.03
N PRO A 38 20.15 24.68 33.28
CA PRO A 38 19.72 23.84 34.41
C PRO A 38 18.27 23.37 34.29
N ASN A 39 17.35 24.26 33.94
CA ASN A 39 15.93 23.90 33.75
C ASN A 39 15.76 22.92 32.58
N ALA A 40 16.40 23.19 31.45
CA ALA A 40 16.35 22.30 30.29
C ALA A 40 16.92 20.91 30.60
N ARG A 41 18.06 20.83 31.31
CA ARG A 41 18.64 19.56 31.74
C ARG A 41 17.75 18.81 32.72
N SER A 42 17.15 19.52 33.67
CA SER A 42 16.24 18.92 34.65
C SER A 42 15.04 18.29 33.97
N PHE A 43 14.37 19.01 33.07
CA PHE A 43 13.28 18.49 32.27
C PHE A 43 13.69 17.27 31.45
N CYS A 44 14.78 17.39 30.67
CA CYS A 44 15.26 16.30 29.82
C CYS A 44 15.62 15.05 30.63
N ARG A 45 16.16 15.21 31.84
CA ARG A 45 16.47 14.09 32.74
C ARG A 45 15.21 13.42 33.27
N LEU A 46 14.23 14.19 33.72
CA LEU A 46 12.98 13.67 34.29
C LEU A 46 12.13 12.98 33.23
N GLN A 47 11.87 13.67 32.11
CA GLN A 47 11.08 13.11 31.02
C GLN A 47 11.82 11.98 30.30
N GLY A 48 13.14 12.11 30.14
CA GLY A 48 13.98 11.03 29.61
C GLY A 48 13.97 9.76 30.46
N SER A 49 13.75 9.87 31.78
CA SER A 49 13.62 8.72 32.68
C SER A 49 12.23 8.11 32.71
N ASN A 50 11.19 8.91 32.46
CA ASN A 50 9.79 8.47 32.52
C ASN A 50 9.31 7.86 31.20
N SER A 51 9.88 8.28 30.07
CA SER A 51 9.51 7.75 28.75
C SER A 51 10.35 6.54 28.37
N SER A 52 9.72 5.54 27.76
CA SER A 52 10.46 4.37 27.29
C SER A 52 11.37 4.77 26.11
N GLY A 53 12.57 4.20 26.02
CA GLY A 53 13.48 4.46 24.90
C GLY A 53 12.86 4.16 23.53
N ARG A 54 11.81 3.32 23.50
CA ARG A 54 10.97 3.03 22.34
C ARG A 54 10.09 4.21 21.93
N GLU A 55 9.48 4.89 22.89
CA GLU A 55 8.62 6.06 22.64
C GLU A 55 9.41 7.20 21.98
N PHE A 56 10.66 7.44 22.40
CA PHE A 56 11.51 8.47 21.77
C PHE A 56 11.89 8.20 20.32
N ILE A 57 11.88 6.93 19.89
CA ILE A 57 12.20 6.54 18.51
C ILE A 57 10.97 6.68 17.61
N GLN A 58 9.76 6.60 18.18
CA GLN A 58 8.51 6.75 17.45
C GLN A 58 8.14 8.24 17.30
N GLY A 59 7.83 8.67 16.08
CA GLY A 59 7.70 10.10 15.72
C GLY A 59 6.59 10.87 16.46
N GLU A 60 5.51 10.19 16.86
CA GLU A 60 4.37 10.80 17.55
C GLU A 60 4.77 11.38 18.93
N THR A 61 5.61 10.67 19.67
CA THR A 61 6.06 11.10 20.99
C THR A 61 6.96 12.33 20.93
N ARG A 62 7.67 12.55 19.81
CA ARG A 62 8.59 13.69 19.66
C ARG A 62 7.85 15.02 19.68
N SER A 63 6.66 15.09 19.06
CA SER A 63 5.84 16.31 19.07
C SER A 63 5.27 16.60 20.46
N ALA A 64 4.82 15.57 21.18
CA ALA A 64 4.35 15.72 22.55
C ALA A 64 5.47 16.18 23.49
N PHE A 65 6.66 15.59 23.35
CA PHE A 65 7.85 15.97 24.12
C PHE A 65 8.30 17.41 23.82
N GLN A 66 8.27 17.82 22.55
CA GLN A 66 8.57 19.19 22.12
C GLN A 66 7.61 20.21 22.76
N LYS A 67 6.30 19.92 22.76
CA LYS A 67 5.30 20.79 23.36
C LYS A 67 5.45 20.88 24.88
N ALA A 68 5.67 19.75 25.54
CA ALA A 68 5.92 19.70 26.98
C ALA A 68 7.19 20.45 27.37
N PHE A 69 8.27 20.33 26.60
CA PHE A 69 9.52 21.04 26.82
C PHE A 69 9.33 22.56 26.76
N GLU A 70 8.65 23.06 25.73
CA GLU A 70 8.38 24.49 25.58
C GLU A 70 7.53 25.04 26.73
N GLN A 71 6.50 24.30 27.15
CA GLN A 71 5.63 24.70 28.24
C GLN A 71 6.36 24.75 29.58
N GLU A 72 7.13 23.73 29.92
CA GLU A 72 7.91 23.69 31.17
C GLU A 72 8.99 24.77 31.20
N MET A 73 9.67 25.02 30.07
CA MET A 73 10.65 26.09 29.99
C MET A 73 10.01 27.47 30.21
N ARG A 74 8.81 27.73 29.68
CA ARG A 74 8.06 28.97 29.95
C ARG A 74 7.71 29.10 31.44
N LEU A 75 7.10 28.06 32.02
CA LEU A 75 6.67 28.06 33.42
C LEU A 75 7.85 28.24 34.40
N ALA A 76 9.00 27.64 34.11
CA ALA A 76 10.17 27.74 34.98
C ALA A 76 10.89 29.09 34.88
N CYS A 77 10.86 29.75 33.70
CA CYS A 77 11.61 30.98 33.46
C CYS A 77 10.80 32.26 33.70
N GLU A 78 9.47 32.21 33.55
CA GLU A 78 8.57 33.36 33.72
C GLU A 78 8.66 34.02 35.12
N PRO A 79 8.70 33.27 36.24
CA PRO A 79 8.83 33.88 37.57
C PRO A 79 10.12 34.70 37.72
N LEU A 80 11.20 34.23 37.08
CA LEU A 80 12.52 34.83 37.09
C LEU A 80 12.64 36.04 36.15
N GLY A 81 11.57 36.40 35.43
CA GLY A 81 11.58 37.55 34.50
C GLY A 81 12.19 37.24 33.13
N ILE A 82 12.33 35.95 32.78
CA ILE A 82 12.83 35.50 31.48
C ILE A 82 11.68 34.89 30.70
N GLU A 83 11.36 35.49 29.55
CA GLU A 83 10.31 35.03 28.65
C GLU A 83 10.90 34.13 27.56
N ILE A 84 10.38 32.90 27.45
CA ILE A 84 10.80 31.95 26.40
C ILE A 84 9.91 32.13 25.17
N ILE A 85 10.50 32.66 24.10
CA ILE A 85 9.84 32.85 22.81
C ILE A 85 9.64 31.50 22.14
N GLN A 86 10.73 30.73 22.03
CA GLN A 86 10.72 29.41 21.39
C GLN A 86 11.78 28.51 22.01
N ALA A 87 11.46 27.23 22.22
CA ALA A 87 12.43 26.26 22.73
C ALA A 87 12.33 24.95 21.93
N LEU A 88 13.22 24.72 20.96
CA LEU A 88 13.20 23.59 20.03
C LEU A 88 14.27 22.53 20.34
N ILE A 89 13.86 21.26 20.27
CA ILE A 89 14.74 20.09 20.40
C ILE A 89 15.17 19.62 19.00
N THR A 90 16.42 19.94 18.68
CA THR A 90 17.00 19.68 17.36
C THR A 90 17.32 18.20 17.13
N THR A 91 17.87 17.52 18.12
CA THR A 91 18.32 16.13 17.97
C THR A 91 18.16 15.34 19.26
N ILE A 92 17.64 14.12 19.12
CA ILE A 92 17.57 13.11 20.18
C ILE A 92 18.44 11.93 19.71
N ARG A 93 19.45 11.55 20.51
CA ARG A 93 20.37 10.45 20.19
C ARG A 93 20.24 9.34 21.23
N PRO A 94 19.37 8.34 21.01
CA PRO A 94 19.33 7.17 21.87
C PRO A 94 20.62 6.34 21.70
N PRO A 95 21.08 5.62 22.74
CA PRO A 95 22.21 4.70 22.62
C PRO A 95 21.93 3.57 21.62
N GLU A 96 22.93 3.20 20.82
CA GLU A 96 22.77 2.20 19.74
C GLU A 96 22.29 0.85 20.26
N LYS A 97 22.72 0.45 21.46
CA LYS A 97 22.30 -0.80 22.13
C LYS A 97 20.79 -0.93 22.30
N ILE A 98 20.06 0.18 22.38
CA ILE A 98 18.60 0.22 22.51
C ILE A 98 17.95 0.48 21.15
N ALA A 99 18.56 1.37 20.34
CA ALA A 99 18.02 1.73 19.02
C ALA A 99 17.99 0.55 18.05
N GLU A 100 19.02 -0.29 18.07
CA GLU A 100 19.19 -1.38 17.11
C GLU A 100 18.11 -2.49 17.26
N PRO A 101 17.81 -3.00 18.47
CA PRO A 101 16.71 -3.95 18.65
C PRO A 101 15.33 -3.40 18.25
N VAL A 102 15.08 -2.11 18.51
CA VAL A 102 13.82 -1.46 18.12
C VAL A 102 13.73 -1.34 16.59
N ARG A 103 14.81 -0.88 15.94
CA ARG A 103 14.88 -0.77 14.48
C ARG A 103 14.70 -2.12 13.80
N ARG A 104 15.38 -3.17 14.28
CA ARG A 104 15.21 -4.54 13.76
C ARG A 104 13.77 -5.03 13.86
N ARG A 105 13.08 -4.76 14.98
CA ARG A 105 11.68 -5.14 15.15
C ARG A 105 10.75 -4.43 14.15
N GLU A 106 10.95 -3.14 13.93
CA GLU A 106 10.16 -2.38 12.96
C GLU A 106 10.42 -2.86 11.52
N ILE A 107 11.68 -3.15 11.16
CA ILE A 107 12.03 -3.75 9.86
C ILE A 107 11.36 -5.12 9.71
N ALA A 108 11.47 -6.00 10.70
CA ALA A 108 10.86 -7.33 10.64
C ALA A 108 9.33 -7.26 10.46
N LYS A 109 8.67 -6.28 11.09
CA LYS A 109 7.23 -6.04 10.92
C LYS A 109 6.89 -5.55 9.50
N GLN A 110 7.73 -4.70 8.91
CA GLN A 110 7.57 -4.25 7.53
C GLN A 110 7.80 -5.40 6.53
N GLU A 111 8.84 -6.21 6.74
CA GLU A 111 9.11 -7.40 5.94
C GLU A 111 7.96 -8.40 6.02
N GLU A 112 7.42 -8.66 7.22
CA GLU A 112 6.25 -9.54 7.39
C GLU A 112 5.05 -9.05 6.56
N LEU A 113 4.77 -7.74 6.57
CA LEU A 113 3.70 -7.15 5.76
C LEU A 113 3.98 -7.30 4.27
N GLN A 114 5.21 -7.07 3.84
CA GLN A 114 5.63 -7.23 2.45
C GLN A 114 5.46 -8.68 1.98
N TYR A 115 5.93 -9.65 2.77
CA TYR A 115 5.80 -11.07 2.44
C TYR A 115 4.34 -11.51 2.37
N LYS A 116 3.47 -11.02 3.27
CA LYS A 116 2.02 -11.29 3.19
C LYS A 116 1.42 -10.77 1.88
N GLN A 117 1.79 -9.57 1.44
CA GLN A 117 1.33 -9.03 0.16
C GLN A 117 1.86 -9.83 -1.03
N GLN A 118 3.12 -10.25 -1.00
CA GLN A 118 3.71 -11.10 -2.04
C GLN A 118 3.02 -12.46 -2.13
N VAL A 119 2.71 -13.10 -0.99
CA VAL A 119 1.98 -14.38 -0.97
C VAL A 119 0.59 -14.20 -1.59
N LEU A 120 -0.16 -13.16 -1.20
CA LEU A 120 -1.48 -12.88 -1.77
C LEU A 120 -1.41 -12.62 -3.29
N GLN A 121 -0.39 -11.89 -3.74
CA GLN A 121 -0.17 -11.66 -5.16
C GLN A 121 0.11 -12.97 -5.90
N GLN A 122 1.03 -13.80 -5.38
CA GLN A 122 1.36 -15.10 -5.97
C GLN A 122 0.14 -16.03 -6.04
N GLU A 123 -0.70 -16.07 -4.99
CA GLU A 123 -1.95 -16.85 -5.02
C GLU A 123 -2.90 -16.34 -6.11
N SER A 124 -3.01 -15.03 -6.30
CA SER A 124 -3.83 -14.43 -7.35
C SER A 124 -3.31 -14.75 -8.76
N GLU A 125 -1.99 -14.71 -8.95
CA GLU A 125 -1.33 -15.04 -10.21
C GLU A 125 -1.48 -16.53 -10.53
N GLN A 126 -1.36 -17.42 -9.54
CA GLN A 126 -1.62 -18.85 -9.69
C GLN A 126 -3.06 -19.13 -10.12
N LYS A 127 -4.05 -18.51 -9.45
CA LYS A 127 -5.47 -18.65 -9.82
C LYS A 127 -5.71 -18.17 -11.24
N LEU A 128 -5.17 -17.02 -11.60
CA LEU A 128 -5.29 -16.46 -12.95
C LEU A 128 -4.65 -17.36 -14.01
N ALA A 129 -3.50 -17.97 -13.71
CA ALA A 129 -2.84 -18.90 -14.63
C ALA A 129 -3.69 -20.16 -14.85
N VAL A 130 -4.28 -20.72 -13.79
CA VAL A 130 -5.19 -21.88 -13.88
C VAL A 130 -6.44 -21.53 -14.69
N GLU A 131 -7.04 -20.36 -14.43
CA GLU A 131 -8.21 -19.90 -15.18
C GLU A 131 -7.89 -19.71 -16.68
N LYS A 132 -6.76 -19.09 -17.01
CA LYS A 132 -6.31 -18.93 -18.40
C LYS A 132 -6.10 -20.27 -19.10
N ALA A 133 -5.42 -21.22 -18.45
CA ALA A 133 -5.22 -22.56 -19.00
C ALA A 133 -6.55 -23.29 -19.22
N MET A 134 -7.51 -23.14 -18.31
CA MET A 134 -8.86 -23.72 -18.46
C MET A 134 -9.63 -23.07 -19.62
N VAL A 135 -9.52 -21.75 -19.79
CA VAL A 135 -10.14 -21.03 -20.92
C VAL A 135 -9.56 -21.53 -22.25
N GLU A 136 -8.24 -21.67 -22.35
CA GLU A 136 -7.57 -22.17 -23.55
C GLU A 136 -8.00 -23.60 -23.88
N GLN A 137 -8.07 -24.49 -22.88
CA GLN A 137 -8.55 -25.85 -23.06
C GLN A 137 -10.02 -25.88 -23.55
N LYS A 138 -10.89 -25.04 -22.97
CA LYS A 138 -12.29 -24.94 -23.39
C LYS A 138 -12.39 -24.41 -24.82
N GLN A 139 -11.58 -23.42 -25.21
CA GLN A 139 -11.54 -22.92 -26.59
C GLN A 139 -11.12 -24.00 -27.58
N ALA A 140 -10.11 -24.81 -27.24
CA ALA A 140 -9.69 -25.94 -28.06
C ALA A 140 -10.81 -26.99 -28.22
N LEU A 141 -11.50 -27.34 -27.13
CA LEU A 141 -12.64 -28.26 -27.16
C LEU A 141 -13.82 -27.73 -28.00
N VAL A 142 -14.15 -26.45 -27.86
CA VAL A 142 -15.22 -25.82 -28.66
C VAL A 142 -14.86 -25.80 -30.15
N THR A 143 -13.60 -25.55 -30.48
CA THR A 143 -13.13 -25.55 -31.87
C THR A 143 -13.20 -26.95 -32.47
N ALA A 144 -12.68 -27.97 -31.75
CA ALA A 144 -12.80 -29.36 -32.17
C ALA A 144 -14.27 -29.80 -32.32
N GLY A 145 -15.14 -29.41 -31.38
CA GLY A 145 -16.57 -29.69 -31.46
C GLY A 145 -17.24 -29.04 -32.67
N ARG A 146 -16.87 -27.80 -33.02
CA ARG A 146 -17.33 -27.14 -34.25
C ARG A 146 -16.88 -27.88 -35.51
N ASP A 147 -15.65 -28.38 -35.54
CA ASP A 147 -15.12 -29.13 -36.69
C ASP A 147 -15.86 -30.46 -36.87
N VAL A 148 -16.14 -31.17 -35.78
CA VAL A 148 -16.97 -32.38 -35.80
C VAL A 148 -18.36 -32.06 -36.36
N VAL A 149 -19.07 -31.07 -35.80
CA VAL A 149 -20.41 -30.68 -36.27
C VAL A 149 -20.39 -30.29 -37.75
N LYS A 150 -19.40 -29.48 -38.17
CA LYS A 150 -19.27 -29.07 -39.58
C LYS A 150 -19.07 -30.28 -40.50
N SER A 151 -18.26 -31.25 -40.08
CA SER A 151 -18.01 -32.47 -40.85
C SER A 151 -19.24 -33.38 -40.92
N THR A 152 -19.96 -33.56 -39.82
CA THR A 152 -21.17 -34.40 -39.76
C THR A 152 -22.30 -33.77 -40.56
N THR A 153 -22.53 -32.46 -40.43
CA THR A 153 -23.55 -31.74 -41.21
C THR A 153 -23.25 -31.83 -42.70
N LYS A 154 -21.99 -31.64 -43.12
CA LYS A 154 -21.61 -31.79 -44.53
C LYS A 154 -21.84 -33.22 -45.04
N ALA A 155 -21.49 -34.24 -44.26
CA ALA A 155 -21.72 -35.64 -44.61
C ALA A 155 -23.23 -35.96 -44.72
N GLU A 156 -24.05 -35.43 -43.80
CA GLU A 156 -25.51 -35.55 -43.84
C GLU A 156 -26.11 -34.85 -45.06
N GLU A 157 -25.65 -33.65 -45.40
CA GLU A 157 -26.05 -32.91 -46.61
C GLU A 157 -25.71 -33.71 -47.88
N GLU A 158 -24.48 -34.22 -47.99
CA GLU A 158 -24.06 -35.06 -49.12
C GLU A 158 -24.90 -36.34 -49.24
N GLN A 159 -25.21 -36.99 -48.11
CA GLN A 159 -26.09 -38.16 -48.06
C GLN A 159 -27.52 -37.81 -48.51
N GLN A 160 -28.08 -36.70 -48.04
CA GLN A 160 -29.41 -36.24 -48.45
C GLN A 160 -29.47 -35.92 -49.95
N VAL A 161 -28.43 -35.27 -50.49
CA VAL A 161 -28.34 -35.00 -51.94
C VAL A 161 -28.28 -36.31 -52.72
N ALA A 162 -27.44 -37.26 -52.29
CA ALA A 162 -27.33 -38.57 -52.95
C ALA A 162 -28.65 -39.36 -52.93
N LEU A 163 -29.35 -39.39 -51.78
CA LEU A 163 -30.68 -40.00 -51.66
C LEU A 163 -31.72 -39.31 -52.56
N THR A 164 -31.73 -37.98 -52.59
CA THR A 164 -32.63 -37.21 -53.45
C THR A 164 -32.42 -37.56 -54.92
N LEU A 165 -31.16 -37.63 -55.34
CA LEU A 165 -30.79 -37.92 -56.73
C LEU A 165 -31.11 -39.38 -57.10
N ALA A 166 -30.89 -40.32 -56.19
CA ALA A 166 -31.29 -41.72 -56.35
C ALA A 166 -32.83 -41.87 -56.47
N ASN A 167 -33.60 -41.16 -55.63
CA ASN A 167 -35.06 -41.17 -55.71
C ASN A 167 -35.58 -40.55 -57.02
N GLN A 168 -34.95 -39.47 -57.51
CA GLN A 168 -35.28 -38.90 -58.82
C GLN A 168 -35.01 -39.90 -59.96
N GLN A 169 -33.86 -40.58 -59.94
CA GLN A 169 -33.54 -41.61 -60.94
C GLN A 169 -34.52 -42.79 -60.88
N LEU A 170 -34.91 -43.22 -59.68
CA LEU A 170 -35.92 -44.26 -59.48
C LEU A 170 -37.26 -43.83 -60.10
N ALA A 171 -37.73 -42.61 -59.79
CA ALA A 171 -38.99 -42.08 -60.31
C ALA A 171 -38.99 -41.96 -61.84
N VAL A 172 -37.89 -41.49 -62.44
CA VAL A 172 -37.73 -41.46 -63.91
C VAL A 172 -37.74 -42.86 -64.50
N SER A 173 -37.11 -43.83 -63.84
CA SER A 173 -37.07 -45.22 -64.31
C SER A 173 -38.44 -45.89 -64.22
N GLN A 174 -39.22 -45.61 -63.18
CA GLN A 174 -40.61 -46.04 -63.04
C GLN A 174 -41.49 -45.43 -64.15
N LEU A 175 -41.40 -44.12 -64.37
CA LEU A 175 -42.11 -43.45 -65.48
C LEU A 175 -41.80 -44.05 -66.84
N LYS A 176 -40.52 -44.39 -67.10
CA LYS A 176 -40.12 -45.07 -68.35
C LYS A 176 -40.70 -46.48 -68.44
N LEU A 177 -40.70 -47.23 -67.34
CA LEU A 177 -41.28 -48.56 -67.28
C LEU A 177 -42.78 -48.51 -67.60
N ASP A 178 -43.51 -47.60 -66.96
CA ASP A 178 -44.95 -47.41 -67.18
C ASP A 178 -45.22 -46.98 -68.63
N ALA A 179 -44.46 -46.04 -69.18
CA ALA A 179 -44.58 -45.63 -70.58
C ALA A 179 -44.31 -46.79 -71.56
N SER A 180 -43.30 -47.62 -71.30
CA SER A 180 -43.03 -48.81 -72.12
C SER A 180 -44.14 -49.86 -72.03
N LEU A 181 -44.80 -50.00 -70.88
CA LEU A 181 -45.96 -50.86 -70.71
C LEU A 181 -47.18 -50.30 -71.47
N ASP A 182 -47.44 -49.01 -71.40
CA ASP A 182 -48.51 -48.34 -72.14
C ASP A 182 -48.32 -48.45 -73.66
N GLU A 183 -47.09 -48.26 -74.15
CA GLU A 183 -46.74 -48.47 -75.56
C GLU A 183 -46.95 -49.92 -75.99
N ALA A 184 -46.58 -50.90 -75.16
CA ALA A 184 -46.81 -52.31 -75.45
C ALA A 184 -48.31 -52.64 -75.53
N MET A 185 -49.12 -52.13 -74.60
CA MET A 185 -50.57 -52.29 -74.61
C MET A 185 -51.24 -51.62 -75.83
N ALA A 186 -50.71 -50.49 -76.29
CA ALA A 186 -51.21 -49.80 -77.48
C ALA A 186 -50.90 -50.53 -78.81
N ILE A 187 -49.90 -51.41 -78.83
CA ILE A 187 -49.56 -52.23 -80.02
C ILE A 187 -50.38 -53.53 -80.07
N GLU A 188 -50.87 -54.01 -78.92
CA GLU A 188 -51.71 -55.22 -78.83
C GLU A 188 -53.22 -54.98 -79.00
N ALA A 189 -53.67 -53.71 -79.07
CA ALA A 189 -55.07 -53.30 -79.28
C ALA A 189 -55.39 -52.94 -80.74
#